data_AF-A0A9E5TQC6-F1
#
_entry.id   AF-A0A9E5TQC6-F1
#
_cell.length_a   1.000
_cell.length_b   1.000
_cell.length_c   1.000
_cell.angle_alpha   90.00
_cell.angle_beta   90.00
_cell.angle_gamma   90.00
#
_symmetry.space_group_name_H-M   'P 1'
#
loop_
_entity.id
_entity.type
_entity.pdbx_description
1 polymer ?
#
loop_
_entity_poly.entity_id
_entity_poly.type
_entity_poly.pdbx_seq_one_letter_code
_entity_poly.pdbx_strand_id
1 'polypeptide(L)' 'MEKKENLIKPRLTVLKDDQIEKIHADSLKILSSIGVRVDSEKGRQIFAKAIGSKAVGDDIVRIPAE' A
#
# COMPACT_ATOMS: atom_id res chain seq x y z
N MET A 1 0.83 30.27 -32.05
CA MET A 1 1.55 28.98 -32.13
C MET A 1 2.31 28.81 -30.83
N GLU A 2 1.84 27.93 -29.94
CA GLU A 2 2.42 27.73 -28.61
C GLU A 2 3.60 26.74 -28.72
N LYS A 3 4.80 27.20 -28.36
CA LYS A 3 6.03 26.42 -28.43
C LYS A 3 6.00 25.41 -27.28
N LYS A 4 5.69 24.15 -27.55
CA LYS A 4 5.82 23.08 -26.54
C LYS A 4 7.32 22.87 -26.27
N GLU A 5 7.81 23.47 -25.20
CA GLU A 5 9.13 23.14 -24.67
C GLU A 5 9.11 21.70 -24.18
N ASN A 6 9.93 20.83 -24.76
CA ASN A 6 10.17 19.49 -24.25
C ASN A 6 10.94 19.58 -22.93
N LEU A 7 10.24 19.88 -21.84
CA LEU A 7 10.79 19.86 -20.50
C LEU A 7 11.16 18.42 -20.12
N ILE A 8 12.47 18.12 -20.12
CA ILE A 8 12.96 16.87 -19.54
C ILE A 8 12.75 16.93 -18.03
N LYS A 9 11.93 16.03 -17.48
CA LYS A 9 11.71 15.87 -16.04
C LYS A 9 12.40 14.61 -15.55
N PRO A 10 13.67 14.68 -15.13
CA PRO A 10 14.37 13.51 -14.61
C PRO A 10 13.68 13.02 -13.33
N ARG A 11 13.56 11.70 -13.18
CA ARG A 11 13.17 11.08 -11.90
C ARG A 11 14.43 10.85 -11.09
N LEU A 12 14.62 11.69 -10.07
CA LEU A 12 15.68 11.48 -9.10
C LEU A 12 15.23 10.39 -8.12
N THR A 13 15.99 9.32 -8.04
CA THR A 13 15.82 8.27 -7.03
C THR A 13 16.86 8.50 -5.94
N VAL A 14 16.40 8.72 -4.71
CA VAL A 14 17.27 9.00 -3.55
C VAL A 14 17.52 7.77 -2.68
N LEU A 15 16.76 6.70 -2.92
CA LEU A 15 16.87 5.43 -2.22
C LEU A 15 17.64 4.44 -3.08
N LYS A 16 18.51 3.67 -2.44
CA LYS A 16 19.12 2.47 -3.01
C LYS A 16 18.12 1.31 -2.98
N ASP A 17 18.36 0.29 -3.81
CA ASP A 17 17.46 -0.86 -3.93
C ASP A 17 17.28 -1.60 -2.60
N ASP A 18 18.34 -1.78 -1.82
CA ASP A 18 18.29 -2.38 -0.48
C ASP A 18 17.42 -1.58 0.51
N GLN A 19 17.42 -0.25 0.41
CA GLN A 19 16.56 0.62 1.21
C GLN A 19 15.10 0.50 0.78
N ILE A 20 14.82 0.34 -0.52
CA ILE A 20 13.47 0.11 -1.05
C ILE A 20 12.95 -1.23 -0.56
N GLU A 21 13.74 -2.30 -0.67
CA GLU A 21 13.38 -3.64 -0.20
C GLU A 21 13.09 -3.64 1.31
N LYS A 22 13.93 -2.96 2.10
CA LYS A 22 13.70 -2.82 3.53
C LYS A 22 12.37 -2.12 3.83
N ILE A 23 12.07 -0.99 3.17
CA ILE A 23 10.82 -0.27 3.36
C ILE A 23 9.63 -1.13 2.95
N HIS A 24 9.76 -1.89 1.87
CA HIS A 24 8.72 -2.79 1.40
C HIS A 24 8.43 -3.88 2.44
N ALA A 25 9.46 -4.57 2.94
CA ALA A 25 9.32 -5.60 3.96
C ALA A 25 8.72 -5.05 5.28
N ASP A 26 9.19 -3.88 5.73
CA ASP A 26 8.68 -3.22 6.93
C ASP A 26 7.20 -2.83 6.75
N SER A 27 6.82 -2.36 5.56
CA SER A 27 5.42 -2.01 5.23
C SER A 27 4.52 -3.24 5.27
N LEU A 28 4.94 -4.35 4.65
CA LEU A 28 4.19 -5.61 4.67
C LEU A 28 4.02 -6.14 6.09
N LYS A 29 5.06 -6.00 6.93
CA LYS A 29 4.99 -6.35 8.35
C LYS A 29 3.95 -5.51 9.10
N ILE A 30 3.90 -4.20 8.86
CA ILE A 30 2.90 -3.32 9.48
C ILE A 30 1.49 -3.70 9.03
N LEU A 31 1.28 -3.90 7.72
CA LEU A 31 -0.02 -4.23 7.16
C LEU A 31 -0.56 -5.57 7.67
N SER A 32 0.31 -6.57 7.84
CA SER A 32 -0.09 -7.90 8.32
C SER A 32 -0.28 -7.98 9.84
N SER A 33 0.52 -7.25 10.63
CA SER A 33 0.46 -7.34 12.10
C SER A 33 -0.49 -6.31 12.74
N ILE A 34 -0.41 -5.06 12.31
CA ILE A 34 -1.19 -3.95 12.85
C ILE A 34 -2.48 -3.78 12.04
N GLY A 35 -2.38 -3.80 10.72
CA GLY A 35 -3.50 -3.57 9.81
C GLY A 35 -3.82 -2.10 9.59
N VAL A 36 -4.90 -1.85 8.85
CA VAL A 36 -5.38 -0.52 8.47
C VAL A 36 -6.84 -0.37 8.86
N ARG A 37 -7.20 0.79 9.41
CA ARG A 37 -8.59 1.12 9.73
C ARG A 37 -9.40 1.37 8.45
N VAL A 38 -10.49 0.65 8.28
CA VAL A 38 -11.41 0.76 7.15
C VAL A 38 -12.82 0.97 7.70
N ASP A 39 -13.22 2.24 7.84
CA ASP A 39 -14.53 2.59 8.41
C ASP A 39 -15.69 2.25 7.47
N SER A 40 -15.44 2.18 6.16
CA SER A 40 -16.46 1.78 5.18
C SER A 40 -16.79 0.29 5.29
N GLU A 41 -18.04 -0.02 5.61
CA GLU A 41 -18.54 -1.39 5.64
C GLU A 41 -18.34 -2.10 4.29
N LYS A 42 -18.67 -1.42 3.19
CA LYS A 42 -18.44 -1.95 1.83
C LYS A 42 -16.97 -2.24 1.58
N GLY A 43 -16.07 -1.38 2.07
CA GLY A 43 -14.63 -1.60 2.01
C GLY A 43 -14.21 -2.87 2.75
N ARG A 44 -14.68 -3.05 4.00
CA ARG A 44 -14.42 -4.26 4.79
C ARG A 44 -14.93 -5.54 4.11
N GLN A 45 -16.09 -5.48 3.46
CA GLN A 45 -16.62 -6.62 2.70
C GLN A 45 -15.75 -6.98 1.50
N ILE A 46 -15.16 -6.01 0.80
CA ILE A 46 -14.23 -6.27 -0.32
C ILE A 46 -13.00 -7.00 0.20
N PHE A 47 -12.41 -6.51 1.30
CA PHE A 47 -11.25 -7.17 1.91
C PHE A 47 -11.60 -8.56 2.46
N ALA A 48 -12.73 -8.73 3.14
CA ALA A 48 -13.15 -10.04 3.65
C ALA A 48 -13.29 -11.08 2.52
N LYS A 49 -13.72 -10.66 1.32
CA LYS A 49 -13.77 -11.54 0.13
C LYS A 49 -12.39 -11.87 -0.43
N ALA A 50 -11.47 -10.91 -0.43
CA ALA A 50 -10.15 -11.07 -1.03
C ALA A 50 -9.17 -11.85 -0.14
N ILE A 51 -9.14 -11.56 1.16
CA ILE A 51 -8.13 -12.06 2.10
C ILE A 51 -8.73 -12.85 3.27
N GLY A 52 -10.04 -13.11 3.22
CA GLY A 52 -10.76 -13.89 4.22
C GLY A 52 -11.30 -13.05 5.39
N SER A 53 -12.44 -13.47 5.94
CA SER A 53 -13.12 -12.75 7.02
C SER A 53 -12.33 -12.71 8.33
N LYS A 54 -11.45 -13.69 8.58
CA LYS A 54 -10.59 -13.72 9.78
C LYS A 54 -9.57 -12.57 9.81
N ALA A 55 -9.24 -12.00 8.65
CA ALA A 55 -8.33 -10.88 8.51
C ALA A 55 -9.01 -9.52 8.76
N VAL A 56 -10.34 -9.51 8.94
CA VAL A 56 -11.17 -8.31 9.14
C VAL A 56 -11.74 -8.34 10.56
N GLY A 57 -11.20 -7.49 11.44
CA GLY A 57 -11.83 -7.16 12.72
C GLY A 57 -12.96 -6.15 12.54
N ASP A 58 -13.45 -5.56 13.64
CA ASP A 58 -14.58 -4.61 13.61
C ASP A 58 -14.36 -3.49 12.58
N ASP A 59 -13.26 -2.75 12.72
CA ASP A 59 -12.89 -1.66 11.82
C ASP A 59 -11.48 -1.79 11.25
N ILE A 60 -10.72 -2.83 11.62
CA ILE A 60 -9.31 -3.01 11.24
C ILE A 60 -9.17 -4.21 10.30
N VAL A 61 -8.52 -3.98 9.16
CA VAL A 61 -8.18 -5.01 8.18
C VAL A 61 -6.67 -5.27 8.21
N ARG A 62 -6.27 -6.52 8.48
CA ARG A 62 -4.88 -6.97 8.41
C ARG A 62 -4.61 -7.59 7.04
N ILE A 63 -3.69 -7.02 6.28
CA ILE A 63 -3.40 -7.46 4.92
C ILE A 63 -2.17 -8.38 4.94
N PRO A 64 -2.29 -9.67 4.56
CA PRO A 64 -1.15 -10.57 4.51
C PRO A 64 -0.12 -10.13 3.47
N ALA A 65 1.11 -10.59 3.62
CA ALA A 65 2.22 -10.25 2.73
C ALA A 65 2.26 -11.09 1.43
N GLU A 66 1.34 -12.06 1.31
CA GLU A 66 1.26 -13.09 0.28
C GLU A 66 0.57 -12.61 -1.01
#